data_AF-A0AA39SZ94-F1
#
_entry.id   AF-A0AA39SZ94-F1
#
_cell.length_a   1.000
_cell.length_b   1.000
_cell.length_c   1.000
_cell.angle_alpha   90.00
_cell.angle_beta   90.00
_cell.angle_gamma   90.00
#
_symmetry.space_group_name_H-M   'P 1'
#
loop_
_entity.id
_entity.type
_entity.pdbx_description
1 polymer ?
#
loop_
_entity_poly.entity_id
_entity_poly.type
_entity_poly.pdbx_seq_one_letter_code
_entity_poly.pdbx_strand_id
1 'polypeptide(L)'
;MQMQMQMQIDHFLLKYYFIIFFVLLSTSSLATAQQRQSSNISRGSSLTPAKTPSWLSSSGLYAFGFYQRGNGGYAVGVFLAGIPEKTVVWTSRRDDPPVSANTTLLFTAAEGRLVLQTAQGQDTYIADIAQMASYASMLDTGNFVLYNSDGDILWQSFKYPTNTLLPTQTLSAEMELFSSVSETDQSTGFFRLKMQSNGNLVQFPKGTPNTSPYAYWQTKAYGKGVALNLDVDGNLYLLSATSFKLENLTSGVNKTRGTIFMMRIDSDGLFQLYSHRVGDSNRWSVVWNSTDDRCHPKGLCGLNSFCFLNDLVTGCRCLPGFALVNQDNRNSDCERNFTSGSCKSKGKKYTLEELNNTSWEEVSYSVLSQTSKEDCSQSCLIDCNCEAALFRDGVCRK
;
A
#
# COMPACT_ATOMS: atom_id res chain seq x y z
N MET A 1 -77.24 25.16 -27.95
CA MET A 1 -76.56 24.10 -28.71
C MET A 1 -75.19 24.54 -29.27
N GLN A 2 -75.07 25.75 -29.84
CA GLN A 2 -73.82 26.26 -30.42
C GLN A 2 -72.71 26.56 -29.40
N MET A 3 -73.05 27.06 -28.21
CA MET A 3 -72.07 27.41 -27.16
C MET A 3 -71.47 26.19 -26.43
N GLN A 4 -72.23 25.09 -26.35
CA GLN A 4 -71.76 23.83 -25.74
C GLN A 4 -70.78 23.10 -26.67
N MET A 5 -70.98 23.22 -27.99
CA MET A 5 -70.12 22.62 -28.99
C MET A 5 -68.76 23.33 -29.08
N GLN A 6 -68.73 24.66 -28.95
CA GLN A 6 -67.48 25.44 -28.96
C GLN A 6 -66.60 25.13 -27.74
N MET A 7 -67.19 25.03 -26.55
CA MET A 7 -66.47 24.72 -25.31
C MET A 7 -65.85 23.31 -25.32
N GLN A 8 -66.51 22.37 -26.00
CA GLN A 8 -66.05 20.99 -26.14
C GLN A 8 -64.91 20.86 -27.17
N ILE A 9 -64.89 21.71 -28.20
CA ILE A 9 -63.81 21.80 -29.19
C ILE A 9 -62.57 22.46 -28.56
N ASP A 10 -62.73 23.54 -27.81
CA ASP A 10 -61.62 24.22 -27.12
C ASP A 10 -60.97 23.30 -26.07
N HIS A 11 -61.77 22.49 -25.37
CA HIS A 11 -61.26 21.51 -24.40
C HIS A 11 -60.50 20.36 -25.09
N PHE A 12 -60.89 19.97 -26.31
CA PHE A 12 -60.19 18.97 -27.11
C PHE A 12 -58.87 19.50 -27.67
N LEU A 13 -58.86 20.74 -28.17
CA LEU A 13 -57.66 21.41 -28.67
C LEU A 13 -56.64 21.62 -27.55
N LEU A 14 -57.07 22.05 -26.36
CA LEU A 14 -56.19 22.24 -25.21
C LEU A 14 -55.51 20.92 -24.77
N LYS A 15 -56.25 19.79 -24.78
CA LYS A 15 -55.69 18.46 -24.50
C LYS A 15 -54.70 18.01 -25.58
N TYR A 16 -54.97 18.33 -26.85
CA TYR A 16 -54.09 17.98 -27.97
C TYR A 16 -52.76 18.75 -27.90
N TYR A 17 -52.79 20.05 -27.58
CA TYR A 17 -51.58 20.84 -27.33
C TYR A 17 -50.80 20.37 -26.10
N PHE A 18 -51.49 19.94 -25.04
CA PHE A 18 -50.84 19.39 -23.83
C PHE A 18 -50.11 18.06 -24.10
N ILE A 19 -50.69 17.19 -24.95
CA ILE A 19 -50.07 15.93 -25.37
C ILE A 19 -48.88 16.20 -26.29
N ILE A 20 -48.99 17.14 -27.25
CA ILE A 20 -47.86 17.53 -28.12
C ILE A 20 -46.71 18.14 -27.31
N PHE A 21 -47.01 18.95 -26.29
CA PHE A 21 -46.01 19.51 -25.38
C PHE A 21 -45.28 18.42 -24.58
N PHE A 22 -46.00 17.40 -24.08
CA PHE A 22 -45.39 16.26 -23.38
C PHE A 22 -44.59 15.33 -24.30
N VAL A 23 -44.98 15.17 -25.56
CA VAL A 23 -44.22 14.40 -26.57
C VAL A 23 -42.96 15.15 -27.01
N LEU A 24 -42.98 16.49 -27.10
CA LEU A 24 -41.80 17.32 -27.40
C LEU A 24 -40.82 17.43 -26.23
N LEU A 25 -41.27 17.25 -24.99
CA LEU A 25 -40.42 17.20 -23.78
C LEU A 25 -39.78 15.82 -23.53
N SER A 26 -40.21 14.77 -24.24
CA SER A 26 -39.68 13.40 -24.06
C SER A 26 -38.64 12.97 -25.10
N THR A 27 -38.23 13.86 -26.03
CA THR A 27 -37.26 13.52 -27.09
C THR A 27 -36.06 14.49 -27.20
N SER A 28 -35.61 15.07 -26.10
CA SER A 28 -34.31 15.77 -26.05
C SER A 28 -33.48 15.33 -24.85
N SER A 29 -33.23 14.02 -24.80
CA SER A 29 -32.08 13.48 -24.10
C SER A 29 -31.60 12.24 -24.85
N LEU A 30 -31.16 12.44 -26.10
CA LEU A 30 -29.96 11.75 -26.54
C LEU A 30 -28.81 12.34 -25.70
N ALA A 31 -28.79 12.02 -24.41
CA ALA A 31 -27.53 11.81 -23.76
C ALA A 31 -26.93 10.69 -24.61
N THR A 32 -25.98 11.05 -25.46
CA THR A 32 -24.94 10.11 -25.81
C THR A 32 -24.46 9.60 -24.45
N ALA A 33 -24.94 8.40 -24.08
CA ALA A 33 -24.16 7.51 -23.26
C ALA A 33 -22.92 7.30 -24.13
N GLN A 34 -21.98 8.23 -24.00
CA GLN A 34 -20.65 8.12 -24.51
C GLN A 34 -20.13 6.97 -23.68
N GLN A 35 -20.33 5.76 -24.21
CA GLN A 35 -19.63 4.57 -23.84
C GLN A 35 -18.18 5.02 -23.95
N ARG A 36 -17.60 5.47 -22.83
CA ARG A 36 -16.25 5.99 -22.75
C ARG A 36 -15.39 4.77 -23.04
N GLN A 37 -15.19 4.50 -24.32
CA GLN A 37 -14.13 3.67 -24.83
C GLN A 37 -12.87 4.18 -24.14
N SER A 38 -12.05 3.29 -23.56
CA SER A 38 -10.82 3.70 -22.86
C SER A 38 -10.12 4.70 -23.74
N SER A 39 -10.05 5.96 -23.31
CA SER A 39 -9.55 7.02 -24.17
C SER A 39 -8.07 6.76 -24.34
N ASN A 40 -7.70 6.12 -25.45
CA ASN A 40 -6.32 5.86 -25.77
C ASN A 40 -5.58 7.19 -25.72
N ILE A 41 -4.55 7.23 -24.90
CA ILE A 41 -3.68 8.38 -24.77
C ILE A 41 -2.73 8.31 -25.96
N SER A 42 -2.92 9.21 -26.91
CA SER A 42 -2.09 9.28 -28.11
C SER A 42 -0.72 9.86 -27.78
N ARG A 43 0.29 9.49 -28.58
CA ARG A 43 1.59 10.18 -28.57
C ARG A 43 1.42 11.69 -28.78
N GLY A 44 2.32 12.47 -28.19
CA GLY A 44 2.24 13.93 -28.11
C GLY A 44 1.37 14.46 -26.96
N SER A 45 0.63 13.59 -26.26
CA SER A 45 -0.16 13.99 -25.09
C SER A 45 0.75 14.35 -23.91
N SER A 46 0.34 15.34 -23.13
CA SER A 46 1.07 15.76 -21.93
C SER A 46 0.16 16.10 -20.76
N LEU A 47 0.72 16.02 -19.56
CA LEU A 47 0.12 16.42 -18.31
C LEU A 47 1.01 17.45 -17.62
N THR A 48 0.39 18.36 -16.89
CA THR A 48 1.08 19.28 -15.98
C THR A 48 0.27 19.40 -14.69
N PRO A 49 0.92 19.54 -13.51
CA PRO A 49 0.22 19.65 -12.24
C PRO A 49 -0.87 20.73 -12.19
N ALA A 50 -0.65 21.87 -12.86
CA ALA A 50 -1.52 23.04 -12.76
C ALA A 50 -2.71 23.08 -13.74
N LYS A 51 -2.66 22.35 -14.87
CA LYS A 51 -3.71 22.44 -15.92
C LYS A 51 -4.48 21.13 -16.05
N THR A 52 -3.78 20.08 -16.45
CA THR A 52 -4.36 18.77 -16.69
C THR A 52 -3.48 17.78 -15.93
N PRO A 53 -3.79 17.47 -14.66
CA PRO A 53 -2.89 16.72 -13.81
C PRO A 53 -2.89 15.22 -14.11
N SER A 54 -3.94 14.67 -14.75
CA SER A 54 -4.08 13.22 -14.94
C SER A 54 -4.92 12.82 -16.15
N TRP A 55 -4.67 11.62 -16.66
CA TRP A 55 -5.53 10.89 -17.58
C TRP A 55 -6.45 9.94 -16.80
N LEU A 56 -7.75 10.01 -17.06
CA LEU A 56 -8.76 9.18 -16.40
C LEU A 56 -8.97 7.86 -17.15
N SER A 57 -9.29 6.82 -16.39
CA SER A 57 -9.93 5.61 -16.92
C SER A 57 -11.34 5.91 -17.44
N SER A 58 -11.89 5.00 -18.24
CA SER A 58 -13.25 5.09 -18.80
C SER A 58 -14.32 5.34 -17.76
N SER A 59 -14.28 4.57 -16.68
CA SER A 59 -15.19 4.68 -15.52
C SER A 59 -14.97 5.97 -14.72
N GLY A 60 -13.81 6.61 -14.86
CA GLY A 60 -13.36 7.71 -14.01
C GLY A 60 -12.94 7.28 -12.60
N LEU A 61 -12.95 5.97 -12.29
CA LEU A 61 -12.58 5.47 -10.98
C LEU A 61 -11.09 5.64 -10.70
N TYR A 62 -10.26 5.26 -11.67
CA TYR A 62 -8.81 5.39 -11.62
C TYR A 62 -8.30 6.50 -12.51
N ALA A 63 -7.17 7.07 -12.13
CA ALA A 63 -6.44 8.06 -12.91
C ALA A 63 -4.94 7.81 -12.83
N PHE A 64 -4.22 8.14 -13.92
CA PHE A 64 -2.76 8.17 -13.95
C PHE A 64 -2.28 9.59 -14.18
N GLY A 65 -1.32 10.06 -13.36
CA GLY A 65 -0.74 11.38 -13.52
C GLY A 65 -0.17 11.93 -12.22
N PHE A 66 -0.13 13.25 -12.12
CA PHE A 66 0.41 13.97 -10.97
C PHE A 66 -0.52 13.92 -9.77
N TYR A 67 0.06 13.69 -8.59
CA TYR A 67 -0.57 13.88 -7.29
C TYR A 67 0.40 14.65 -6.36
N GLN A 68 -0.16 15.36 -5.38
CA GLN A 68 0.65 16.12 -4.42
C GLN A 68 1.36 15.18 -3.43
N ARG A 69 2.63 15.45 -3.15
CA ARG A 69 3.46 14.70 -2.22
C ARG A 69 4.35 15.64 -1.41
N GLY A 70 4.38 15.43 -0.09
CA GLY A 70 5.15 16.26 0.84
C GLY A 70 4.65 17.71 0.91
N ASN A 71 5.57 18.63 1.19
CA ASN A 71 5.26 20.05 1.40
C ASN A 71 5.09 20.83 0.07
N GLY A 72 4.16 20.39 -0.79
CA GLY A 72 3.77 21.10 -2.01
C GLY A 72 4.47 20.66 -3.30
N GLY A 73 5.23 19.55 -3.27
CA GLY A 73 5.77 18.90 -4.46
C GLY A 73 4.78 17.93 -5.11
N TYR A 74 5.17 17.35 -6.25
CA TYR A 74 4.36 16.39 -7.00
C TYR A 74 5.10 15.09 -7.25
N ALA A 75 4.35 14.00 -7.39
CA ALA A 75 4.84 12.73 -7.89
C ALA A 75 3.87 12.19 -8.95
N VAL A 76 4.31 11.23 -9.75
CA VAL A 76 3.47 10.56 -10.75
C VAL A 76 3.03 9.20 -10.23
N GLY A 77 1.76 8.88 -10.38
CA GLY A 77 1.21 7.62 -9.91
C GLY A 77 -0.15 7.28 -10.50
N VAL A 78 -0.67 6.14 -10.05
CA VAL A 78 -2.08 5.76 -10.22
C VAL A 78 -2.79 6.00 -8.90
N PHE A 79 -3.99 6.59 -8.97
CA PHE A 79 -4.82 6.84 -7.80
C PHE A 79 -6.30 6.63 -8.10
N LEU A 80 -7.08 6.27 -7.07
CA LEU A 80 -8.54 6.30 -7.13
C LEU A 80 -9.00 7.76 -7.11
N ALA A 81 -9.48 8.23 -8.26
CA ALA A 81 -9.98 9.59 -8.46
C ALA A 81 -11.50 9.69 -8.29
N GLY A 82 -12.22 8.58 -8.45
CA GLY A 82 -13.69 8.52 -8.37
C GLY A 82 -14.27 8.43 -6.96
N ILE A 83 -13.45 8.64 -5.91
CA ILE A 83 -13.86 8.62 -4.50
C ILE A 83 -13.51 9.96 -3.82
N PRO A 84 -14.21 10.34 -2.73
CA PRO A 84 -13.99 11.64 -2.08
C PRO A 84 -12.54 11.86 -1.60
N GLU A 85 -11.93 10.82 -1.00
CA GLU A 85 -10.54 10.84 -0.53
C GLU A 85 -9.63 10.15 -1.55
N LYS A 86 -8.95 10.95 -2.39
CA LYS A 86 -8.04 10.41 -3.42
C LYS A 86 -6.99 9.50 -2.79
N THR A 87 -6.97 8.26 -3.24
CA THR A 87 -6.09 7.23 -2.68
C THR A 87 -5.07 6.79 -3.72
N VAL A 88 -3.79 7.04 -3.45
CA VAL A 88 -2.68 6.61 -4.31
C VAL A 88 -2.47 5.11 -4.15
N VAL A 89 -2.39 4.38 -5.27
CA VAL A 89 -2.25 2.90 -5.31
C VAL A 89 -1.00 2.44 -6.03
N TRP A 90 -0.34 3.34 -6.75
CA TRP A 90 0.94 3.08 -7.39
C TRP A 90 1.68 4.40 -7.56
N THR A 91 3.00 4.40 -7.34
CA THR A 91 3.85 5.59 -7.50
C THR A 91 5.05 5.23 -8.36
N SER A 92 5.22 5.95 -9.46
CA SER A 92 6.43 5.87 -10.26
C SER A 92 7.60 6.44 -9.48
N ARG A 93 8.74 5.75 -9.49
CA ARG A 93 10.01 6.26 -8.91
C ARG A 93 9.80 6.80 -7.49
N ARG A 94 9.14 6.02 -6.64
CA ARG A 94 8.67 6.45 -5.32
C ARG A 94 9.76 6.96 -4.37
N ASP A 95 11.02 6.61 -4.62
CA ASP A 95 12.16 7.06 -3.82
C ASP A 95 12.85 8.32 -4.38
N ASP A 96 12.46 8.78 -5.57
CA ASP A 96 12.95 10.04 -6.14
C ASP A 96 12.28 11.24 -5.42
N PRO A 97 12.98 12.39 -5.28
CA PRO A 97 12.40 13.60 -4.70
C PRO A 97 11.14 14.08 -5.45
N PRO A 98 10.18 14.73 -4.77
CA PRO A 98 9.02 15.33 -5.44
C PRO A 98 9.45 16.36 -6.48
N VAL A 99 8.74 16.37 -7.62
CA VAL A 99 8.98 17.30 -8.72
C VAL A 99 8.19 18.59 -8.54
N SER A 100 8.63 19.68 -9.18
CA SER A 100 8.01 20.99 -9.12
C SER A 100 6.76 21.11 -10.01
N ALA A 101 5.92 22.13 -9.74
CA ALA A 101 4.67 22.37 -10.46
C ALA A 101 4.82 22.67 -11.97
N ASN A 102 6.03 23.05 -12.42
CA ASN A 102 6.36 23.31 -13.83
C ASN A 102 6.84 22.05 -14.58
N THR A 103 6.85 20.89 -13.93
CA THR A 103 7.24 19.62 -14.58
C THR A 103 6.16 19.16 -15.55
N THR A 104 6.58 18.68 -16.71
CA THR A 104 5.68 18.12 -17.73
C THR A 104 5.87 16.61 -17.81
N LEU A 105 4.78 15.87 -17.71
CA LEU A 105 4.78 14.45 -18.06
C LEU A 105 4.35 14.34 -19.52
N LEU A 106 5.25 13.90 -20.40
CA LEU A 106 5.06 13.87 -21.84
C LEU A 106 5.10 12.44 -22.35
N PHE A 107 4.10 12.07 -23.15
CA PHE A 107 4.19 10.91 -24.01
C PHE A 107 4.74 11.33 -25.37
N THR A 108 6.02 11.04 -25.64
CA THR A 108 6.76 11.65 -26.76
C THR A 108 6.20 11.26 -28.12
N ALA A 109 6.10 12.24 -29.03
CA ALA A 109 5.59 12.03 -30.38
C ALA A 109 6.48 11.12 -31.23
N ALA A 110 7.80 11.38 -31.21
CA ALA A 110 8.77 10.72 -32.08
C ALA A 110 9.15 9.32 -31.55
N GLU A 111 9.45 9.21 -30.26
CA GLU A 111 10.05 7.99 -29.68
C GLU A 111 9.04 7.08 -28.96
N GLY A 112 7.81 7.55 -28.74
CA GLY A 112 6.78 6.80 -28.02
C GLY A 112 7.24 6.41 -26.61
N ARG A 113 7.88 7.34 -25.91
CA ARG A 113 8.38 7.20 -24.53
C ARG A 113 7.54 8.02 -23.58
N LEU A 114 7.34 7.53 -22.36
CA LEU A 114 6.69 8.30 -21.29
C LEU A 114 7.75 8.89 -20.36
N VAL A 115 7.93 10.21 -20.42
CA VAL A 115 9.02 10.92 -19.76
C VAL A 115 8.52 12.08 -18.91
N LEU A 116 9.20 12.32 -17.79
CA LEU A 116 9.11 13.55 -17.02
C LEU A 116 10.18 14.52 -17.51
N GLN A 117 9.74 15.69 -17.97
CA GLN A 117 10.60 16.79 -18.38
C GLN A 117 10.57 17.87 -17.32
N THR A 118 11.72 18.10 -16.68
CA THR A 118 11.89 19.17 -15.70
C THR A 118 12.50 20.41 -16.35
N ALA A 119 12.41 21.56 -15.67
CA ALA A 119 13.02 22.80 -16.14
C ALA A 119 14.56 22.72 -16.24
N GLN A 120 15.21 21.71 -15.62
CA GLN A 120 16.65 21.49 -15.73
C GLN A 120 17.05 20.74 -17.02
N GLY A 121 16.09 20.32 -17.85
CA GLY A 121 16.33 19.80 -19.20
C GLY A 121 16.77 18.33 -19.28
N GLN A 122 16.74 17.57 -18.17
CA GLN A 122 17.01 16.13 -18.19
C GLN A 122 15.70 15.33 -18.12
N ASP A 123 15.46 14.52 -19.16
CA ASP A 123 14.30 13.65 -19.23
C ASP A 123 14.45 12.44 -18.31
N THR A 124 13.42 12.19 -17.50
CA THR A 124 13.34 11.02 -16.61
C THR A 124 12.27 10.06 -17.10
N TYR A 125 12.68 8.86 -17.51
CA TYR A 125 11.77 7.83 -18.01
C TYR A 125 10.91 7.24 -16.89
N ILE A 126 9.59 7.18 -17.12
CA ILE A 126 8.62 6.51 -16.24
C ILE A 126 8.60 5.01 -16.48
N ALA A 127 8.69 4.61 -17.74
CA ALA A 127 8.67 3.23 -18.19
C ALA A 127 9.92 2.95 -19.03
N ASP A 128 10.64 1.89 -18.67
CA ASP A 128 11.75 1.38 -19.48
C ASP A 128 11.17 0.42 -20.53
N ILE A 129 11.21 0.84 -21.79
CA ILE A 129 10.67 0.08 -22.92
C ILE A 129 11.70 0.07 -24.04
N ALA A 130 11.98 -1.11 -24.59
CA ALA A 130 12.90 -1.23 -25.72
C ALA A 130 12.28 -0.70 -27.03
N GLN A 131 11.00 -1.02 -27.26
CA GLN A 131 10.26 -0.68 -28.47
C GLN A 131 9.43 0.60 -28.29
N MET A 132 9.13 1.31 -29.37
CA MET A 132 8.30 2.50 -29.36
C MET A 132 6.85 2.16 -29.02
N ALA A 133 6.26 2.84 -28.02
CA ALA A 133 4.83 2.69 -27.74
C ALA A 133 3.98 3.55 -28.70
N SER A 134 2.88 2.98 -29.20
CA SER A 134 1.95 3.64 -30.11
C SER A 134 0.84 4.39 -29.38
N TYR A 135 0.35 3.85 -28.27
CA TYR A 135 -0.65 4.49 -27.40
C TYR A 135 -0.51 4.00 -25.96
N ALA A 136 -1.07 4.77 -25.01
CA ALA A 136 -1.21 4.36 -23.62
C ALA A 136 -2.69 4.25 -23.22
N SER A 137 -2.98 3.55 -22.13
CA SER A 137 -4.34 3.50 -21.58
C SER A 137 -4.33 3.37 -20.06
N MET A 138 -5.22 4.12 -19.41
CA MET A 138 -5.57 3.93 -18.01
C MET A 138 -6.78 2.99 -17.95
N LEU A 139 -6.57 1.72 -17.60
CA LEU A 139 -7.64 0.73 -17.55
C LEU A 139 -8.50 0.90 -16.30
N ASP A 140 -9.76 0.47 -16.38
CA ASP A 140 -10.71 0.46 -15.24
C ASP A 140 -10.30 -0.51 -14.11
N THR A 141 -9.31 -1.37 -14.35
CA THR A 141 -8.69 -2.22 -13.33
C THR A 141 -7.69 -1.46 -12.45
N GLY A 142 -7.31 -0.23 -12.81
CA GLY A 142 -6.22 0.49 -12.16
C GLY A 142 -4.84 0.20 -12.77
N ASN A 143 -4.78 -0.59 -13.85
CA ASN A 143 -3.55 -0.85 -14.58
C ASN A 143 -3.30 0.23 -15.64
N PHE A 144 -2.17 0.93 -15.57
CA PHE A 144 -1.73 1.87 -16.60
C PHE A 144 -0.77 1.16 -17.56
N VAL A 145 -1.06 1.20 -18.86
CA VAL A 145 -0.44 0.31 -19.85
C VAL A 145 0.04 1.09 -21.08
N LEU A 146 1.23 0.72 -21.58
CA LEU A 146 1.78 1.16 -22.87
C LEU A 146 1.70 0.02 -23.88
N TYR A 147 1.20 0.31 -25.08
CA TYR A 147 0.99 -0.66 -26.15
C TYR A 147 1.83 -0.35 -27.40
N ASN A 148 2.20 -1.37 -28.16
CA ASN A 148 2.70 -1.21 -29.53
C ASN A 148 1.54 -1.00 -30.54
N SER A 149 1.85 -0.95 -31.83
CA SER A 149 0.85 -0.78 -32.90
C SER A 149 -0.08 -1.98 -33.08
N ASP A 150 0.39 -3.15 -32.70
CA ASP A 150 -0.32 -4.43 -32.84
C ASP A 150 -1.26 -4.69 -31.64
N GLY A 151 -1.18 -3.84 -30.61
CA GLY A 151 -1.96 -3.95 -29.39
C GLY A 151 -1.31 -4.82 -28.31
N ASP A 152 -0.05 -5.22 -28.47
CA ASP A 152 0.70 -5.93 -27.44
C ASP A 152 1.15 -4.98 -26.32
N ILE A 153 1.16 -5.50 -25.10
CA ILE A 153 1.61 -4.77 -23.92
C ILE A 153 3.14 -4.68 -23.93
N LEU A 154 3.66 -3.46 -24.01
CA LEU A 154 5.10 -3.19 -23.87
C LEU A 154 5.50 -2.97 -22.42
N TRP A 155 4.64 -2.33 -21.63
CA TRP A 155 4.87 -2.04 -20.22
C TRP A 155 3.54 -1.84 -19.49
N GLN A 156 3.48 -2.19 -18.21
CA GLN A 156 2.28 -2.00 -17.40
C GLN A 156 2.63 -1.79 -15.91
N SER A 157 1.90 -0.92 -15.23
CA SER A 157 2.15 -0.58 -13.82
C SER A 157 2.01 -1.79 -12.90
N PHE A 158 1.13 -2.73 -13.24
CA PHE A 158 0.89 -3.95 -12.45
C PHE A 158 2.12 -4.87 -12.32
N LYS A 159 3.11 -4.75 -13.21
CA LYS A 159 4.39 -5.48 -13.13
C LYS A 159 5.42 -4.83 -12.22
N TYR A 160 5.13 -3.63 -11.70
CA TYR A 160 6.03 -2.86 -10.84
C TYR A 160 5.27 -2.36 -9.59
N PRO A 161 4.68 -3.25 -8.78
CA PRO A 161 3.86 -2.82 -7.65
C PRO A 161 4.67 -2.05 -6.61
N THR A 162 4.00 -1.19 -5.83
CA THR A 162 4.61 -0.43 -4.73
C THR A 162 4.25 -1.05 -3.38
N ASN A 163 3.24 -0.53 -2.70
CA ASN A 163 2.72 -1.01 -1.42
C ASN A 163 1.35 -1.68 -1.54
N THR A 164 0.75 -1.66 -2.73
CA THR A 164 -0.66 -1.99 -2.95
C THR A 164 -0.77 -3.09 -4.01
N LEU A 165 -1.71 -4.02 -3.80
CA LEU A 165 -2.17 -5.01 -4.76
C LEU A 165 -3.66 -4.74 -5.04
N LEU A 166 -3.98 -4.45 -6.31
CA LEU A 166 -5.35 -4.20 -6.75
C LEU A 166 -6.05 -5.49 -7.23
N PRO A 167 -7.39 -5.50 -7.31
CA PRO A 167 -8.10 -6.59 -7.95
C PRO A 167 -7.60 -6.84 -9.37
N THR A 168 -7.57 -8.10 -9.79
CA THR A 168 -7.02 -8.57 -11.08
C THR A 168 -5.50 -8.46 -11.24
N GLN A 169 -4.81 -7.86 -10.26
CA GLN A 169 -3.36 -7.89 -10.18
C GLN A 169 -2.90 -9.18 -9.49
N THR A 170 -1.78 -9.72 -9.96
CA THR A 170 -1.14 -10.90 -9.39
C THR A 170 0.25 -10.54 -8.90
N LEU A 171 0.58 -10.92 -7.65
CA LEU A 171 1.95 -10.88 -7.14
C LEU A 171 2.59 -12.25 -7.40
N SER A 172 3.34 -12.36 -8.50
CA SER A 172 4.03 -13.58 -8.90
C SER A 172 5.17 -13.96 -7.94
N ALA A 173 5.61 -15.22 -8.02
CA ALA A 173 6.81 -15.67 -7.32
C ALA A 173 8.00 -14.72 -7.55
N GLU A 174 8.76 -14.50 -6.48
CA GLU A 174 9.87 -13.57 -6.30
C GLU A 174 9.52 -12.07 -6.30
N MET A 175 8.26 -11.69 -6.58
CA MET A 175 7.81 -10.30 -6.48
C MET A 175 7.57 -9.88 -5.03
N GLU A 176 7.70 -8.56 -4.79
CA GLU A 176 7.55 -7.95 -3.48
C GLU A 176 6.64 -6.72 -3.51
N LEU A 177 5.97 -6.48 -2.38
CA LEU A 177 5.39 -5.18 -2.03
C LEU A 177 6.24 -4.58 -0.90
N PHE A 178 6.40 -3.26 -0.90
CA PHE A 178 7.07 -2.53 0.17
C PHE A 178 6.15 -1.49 0.75
N SER A 179 6.09 -1.37 2.08
CA SER A 179 5.31 -0.35 2.76
C SER A 179 5.71 1.06 2.34
N SER A 180 4.86 2.03 2.64
CA SER A 180 5.25 3.45 2.60
C SER A 180 5.92 3.85 3.91
N VAL A 181 6.73 4.90 3.91
CA VAL A 181 7.28 5.46 5.16
C VAL A 181 6.16 5.96 6.07
N SER A 182 5.12 6.57 5.50
CA SER A 182 3.93 6.99 6.21
C SER A 182 2.72 7.13 5.26
N GLU A 183 1.57 7.56 5.78
CA GLU A 183 0.41 7.92 4.94
C GLU A 183 0.71 9.10 3.98
N THR A 184 1.60 10.01 4.38
CA THR A 184 1.92 11.24 3.62
C THR A 184 3.19 11.12 2.78
N ASP A 185 4.09 10.19 3.13
CA ASP A 185 5.28 9.89 2.35
C ASP A 185 5.23 8.48 1.75
N GLN A 186 4.98 8.44 0.44
CA GLN A 186 4.91 7.22 -0.35
C GLN A 186 6.28 6.64 -0.72
N SER A 187 7.40 7.12 -0.18
CA SER A 187 8.72 6.48 -0.35
C SER A 187 8.74 5.07 0.22
N THR A 188 9.71 4.25 -0.19
CA THR A 188 9.85 2.86 0.23
C THR A 188 10.17 2.78 1.72
N GLY A 189 9.18 2.35 2.50
CA GLY A 189 9.24 2.14 3.94
C GLY A 189 10.01 0.89 4.36
N PHE A 190 9.87 0.55 5.64
CA PHE A 190 10.70 -0.47 6.30
C PHE A 190 10.16 -1.89 6.19
N PHE A 191 8.93 -2.11 5.73
CA PHE A 191 8.34 -3.45 5.69
C PHE A 191 8.16 -3.95 4.25
N ARG A 192 8.27 -5.25 4.06
CA ARG A 192 8.05 -5.89 2.76
C ARG A 192 7.23 -7.17 2.88
N LEU A 193 6.41 -7.43 1.88
CA LEU A 193 5.71 -8.69 1.65
C LEU A 193 6.35 -9.36 0.43
N LYS A 194 6.82 -10.60 0.56
CA LYS A 194 7.45 -11.34 -0.53
C LYS A 194 6.68 -12.62 -0.84
N MET A 195 6.32 -12.79 -2.11
CA MET A 195 5.88 -14.08 -2.65
C MET A 195 7.13 -14.92 -2.94
N GLN A 196 7.52 -15.84 -2.08
CA GLN A 196 8.75 -16.62 -2.27
C GLN A 196 8.58 -17.69 -3.37
N SER A 197 9.67 -18.06 -4.05
CA SER A 197 9.69 -19.11 -5.07
C SER A 197 9.23 -20.50 -4.60
N ASN A 198 9.33 -20.79 -3.32
CA ASN A 198 8.81 -22.03 -2.71
C ASN A 198 7.29 -22.00 -2.49
N GLY A 199 6.63 -20.88 -2.79
CA GLY A 199 5.19 -20.67 -2.67
C GLY A 199 4.71 -20.12 -1.34
N ASN A 200 5.62 -19.81 -0.41
CA ASN A 200 5.28 -19.18 0.86
C ASN A 200 5.18 -17.66 0.70
N LEU A 201 4.08 -17.06 1.14
CA LEU A 201 3.93 -15.62 1.18
C LEU A 201 4.33 -15.15 2.58
N VAL A 202 5.31 -14.24 2.67
CA VAL A 202 5.96 -13.91 3.94
C VAL A 202 6.19 -12.41 4.08
N GLN A 203 5.98 -11.88 5.28
CA GLN A 203 6.33 -10.51 5.63
C GLN A 203 7.64 -10.42 6.41
N PHE A 204 8.47 -9.45 6.04
CA PHE A 204 9.80 -9.22 6.59
C PHE A 204 10.08 -7.72 6.79
N PRO A 205 11.05 -7.37 7.64
CA PRO A 205 11.70 -6.08 7.57
C PRO A 205 12.54 -5.95 6.29
N LYS A 206 12.61 -4.75 5.72
CA LYS A 206 13.43 -4.42 4.55
C LYS A 206 14.91 -4.62 4.89
N GLY A 207 15.67 -5.14 3.93
CA GLY A 207 17.11 -5.38 4.10
C GLY A 207 17.48 -6.64 4.91
N THR A 208 16.50 -7.39 5.42
CA THR A 208 16.77 -8.65 6.13
C THR A 208 16.75 -9.88 5.20
N PRO A 209 17.51 -10.95 5.53
CA PRO A 209 17.42 -12.24 4.86
C PRO A 209 16.01 -12.85 4.86
N ASN A 210 15.70 -13.64 3.83
CA ASN A 210 14.45 -14.40 3.71
C ASN A 210 14.45 -15.67 4.58
N THR A 211 14.73 -15.54 5.88
CA THR A 211 14.85 -16.66 6.81
C THR A 211 13.85 -16.57 7.95
N SER A 212 13.54 -17.71 8.58
CA SER A 212 12.55 -17.78 9.67
C SER A 212 12.79 -16.79 10.81
N PRO A 213 14.04 -16.47 11.23
CA PRO A 213 14.27 -15.47 12.28
C PRO A 213 13.73 -14.08 11.94
N TYR A 214 13.67 -13.66 10.68
CA TYR A 214 13.19 -12.33 10.29
C TYR A 214 11.73 -12.31 9.85
N ALA A 215 11.14 -13.47 9.59
CA ALA A 215 9.73 -13.58 9.23
C ALA A 215 8.85 -13.25 10.44
N TYR A 216 7.94 -12.28 10.30
CA TYR A 216 6.94 -11.99 11.33
C TYR A 216 5.52 -12.42 10.94
N TRP A 217 5.27 -12.73 9.68
CA TRP A 217 4.02 -13.34 9.26
C TRP A 217 4.26 -14.20 8.03
N GLN A 218 3.58 -15.35 7.92
CA GLN A 218 3.68 -16.23 6.76
C GLN A 218 2.47 -17.12 6.60
N THR A 219 2.16 -17.50 5.36
CA THR A 219 1.05 -18.40 5.04
C THR A 219 1.40 -19.88 5.27
N LYS A 220 2.69 -20.24 5.19
CA LYS A 220 3.18 -21.63 5.22
C LYS A 220 2.57 -22.50 4.11
N ALA A 221 2.10 -21.87 3.03
CA ALA A 221 1.76 -22.56 1.79
C ALA A 221 3.03 -22.88 1.01
N TYR A 222 3.07 -24.05 0.37
CA TYR A 222 4.23 -24.47 -0.42
C TYR A 222 3.78 -25.02 -1.77
N GLY A 223 4.47 -24.60 -2.83
CA GLY A 223 4.19 -24.98 -4.20
C GLY A 223 5.10 -24.27 -5.20
N LYS A 224 5.21 -24.82 -6.41
CA LYS A 224 5.97 -24.17 -7.50
C LYS A 224 5.12 -23.15 -8.24
N GLY A 225 5.72 -22.00 -8.54
CA GLY A 225 5.07 -20.95 -9.33
C GLY A 225 3.79 -20.42 -8.72
N VAL A 226 3.72 -20.41 -7.38
CA VAL A 226 2.57 -19.87 -6.66
C VAL A 226 2.55 -18.35 -6.80
N ALA A 227 1.36 -17.79 -6.92
CA ALA A 227 1.14 -16.36 -6.94
C ALA A 227 -0.03 -15.97 -6.03
N LEU A 228 0.06 -14.77 -5.47
CA LEU A 228 -1.01 -14.14 -4.71
C LEU A 228 -1.93 -13.38 -5.66
N ASN A 229 -3.24 -13.61 -5.54
CA ASN A 229 -4.26 -13.04 -6.39
C ASN A 229 -5.34 -12.38 -5.53
N LEU A 230 -5.82 -11.22 -5.99
CA LEU A 230 -6.97 -10.52 -5.41
C LEU A 230 -8.08 -10.44 -6.45
N ASP A 231 -9.25 -10.98 -6.13
CA ASP A 231 -10.44 -10.86 -6.96
C ASP A 231 -11.19 -9.56 -6.67
N VAL A 232 -12.06 -9.17 -7.61
CA VAL A 232 -12.90 -7.96 -7.52
C VAL A 232 -13.89 -7.96 -6.35
N ASP A 233 -14.13 -9.12 -5.74
CA ASP A 233 -15.02 -9.31 -4.61
C ASP A 233 -14.30 -9.41 -3.26
N GLY A 234 -12.99 -9.10 -3.23
CA GLY A 234 -12.19 -9.08 -2.01
C GLY A 234 -11.60 -10.44 -1.60
N ASN A 235 -11.75 -11.48 -2.45
CA ASN A 235 -11.10 -12.76 -2.19
C ASN A 235 -9.60 -12.69 -2.49
N LEU A 236 -8.80 -12.90 -1.45
CA LEU A 236 -7.34 -12.96 -1.52
C LEU A 236 -6.89 -14.40 -1.36
N TYR A 237 -6.11 -14.92 -2.31
CA TYR A 237 -5.73 -16.32 -2.31
C TYR A 237 -4.42 -16.62 -3.00
N LEU A 238 -3.86 -17.78 -2.64
CA LEU A 238 -2.67 -18.35 -3.27
C LEU A 238 -3.09 -19.39 -4.30
N LEU A 239 -2.61 -19.21 -5.53
CA LEU A 239 -2.88 -20.10 -6.67
C LEU A 239 -1.56 -20.68 -7.18
N SER A 240 -1.49 -21.99 -7.34
CA SER A 240 -0.33 -22.65 -7.95
C SER A 240 -0.28 -22.43 -9.46
N ALA A 241 0.88 -22.74 -10.07
CA ALA A 241 1.01 -22.74 -11.53
C ALA A 241 0.08 -23.73 -12.25
N THR A 242 -0.43 -24.75 -11.55
CA THR A 242 -1.41 -25.72 -12.06
C THR A 242 -2.86 -25.31 -11.78
N SER A 243 -3.09 -24.04 -11.45
CA SER A 243 -4.41 -23.48 -11.11
C SER A 243 -5.09 -24.14 -9.92
N PHE A 244 -4.32 -24.77 -9.03
CA PHE A 244 -4.83 -25.30 -7.77
C PHE A 244 -4.79 -24.20 -6.71
N LYS A 245 -5.94 -23.92 -6.09
CA LYS A 245 -6.04 -22.94 -4.99
C LYS A 245 -5.47 -23.56 -3.72
N LEU A 246 -4.30 -23.09 -3.30
CA LEU A 246 -3.60 -23.61 -2.12
C LEU A 246 -4.23 -23.08 -0.83
N GLU A 247 -4.60 -21.81 -0.80
CA GLU A 247 -5.06 -21.15 0.41
C GLU A 247 -5.97 -19.97 0.09
N ASN A 248 -7.00 -19.76 0.90
CA ASN A 248 -7.86 -18.58 0.86
C ASN A 248 -7.62 -17.77 2.14
N LEU A 249 -7.01 -16.59 2.02
CA LEU A 249 -6.59 -15.78 3.16
C LEU A 249 -7.75 -14.99 3.75
N THR A 250 -8.73 -14.58 2.93
CA THR A 250 -9.84 -13.71 3.34
C THR A 250 -11.19 -14.43 3.35
N SER A 251 -11.21 -15.75 3.60
CA SER A 251 -12.44 -16.52 3.69
C SER A 251 -13.36 -15.95 4.78
N GLY A 252 -14.48 -15.33 4.39
CA GLY A 252 -15.44 -14.70 5.29
C GLY A 252 -15.75 -13.23 4.99
N VAL A 253 -15.01 -12.59 4.06
CA VAL A 253 -15.33 -11.23 3.62
C VAL A 253 -16.62 -11.24 2.78
N ASN A 254 -17.60 -10.43 3.21
CA ASN A 254 -18.91 -10.36 2.55
C ASN A 254 -18.83 -9.61 1.22
N LYS A 255 -19.21 -10.32 0.15
CA LYS A 255 -19.31 -9.74 -1.19
C LYS A 255 -20.41 -8.69 -1.23
N THR A 256 -20.02 -7.44 -1.37
CA THR A 256 -20.97 -6.32 -1.42
C THR A 256 -20.88 -5.65 -2.78
N ARG A 257 -22.03 -5.52 -3.46
CA ARG A 257 -22.08 -4.82 -4.76
C ARG A 257 -21.72 -3.35 -4.57
N GLY A 258 -20.96 -2.80 -5.51
CA GLY A 258 -20.51 -1.41 -5.45
C GLY A 258 -19.43 -1.17 -4.40
N THR A 259 -18.73 -2.21 -3.95
CA THR A 259 -17.58 -2.08 -3.06
C THR A 259 -16.28 -2.25 -3.84
N ILE A 260 -15.34 -1.36 -3.59
CA ILE A 260 -13.98 -1.40 -4.09
C ILE A 260 -13.13 -2.07 -3.02
N PHE A 261 -12.28 -3.00 -3.44
CA PHE A 261 -11.32 -3.69 -2.58
C PHE A 261 -9.89 -3.37 -2.99
N MET A 262 -9.00 -3.35 -2.01
CA MET A 262 -7.57 -3.12 -2.20
C MET A 262 -6.78 -3.79 -1.08
N MET A 263 -5.72 -4.51 -1.43
CA MET A 263 -4.75 -5.00 -0.46
C MET A 263 -3.58 -4.01 -0.34
N ARG A 264 -3.12 -3.73 0.87
CA ARG A 264 -1.97 -2.84 1.09
C ARG A 264 -1.10 -3.34 2.24
N ILE A 265 0.22 -3.21 2.10
CA ILE A 265 1.14 -3.27 3.25
C ILE A 265 1.35 -1.84 3.77
N ASP A 266 0.88 -1.58 4.98
CA ASP A 266 0.88 -0.25 5.58
C ASP A 266 2.21 0.07 6.27
N SER A 267 2.37 1.34 6.65
CA SER A 267 3.62 1.83 7.27
C SER A 267 3.91 1.18 8.63
N ASP A 268 2.91 0.58 9.27
CA ASP A 268 3.07 -0.22 10.50
C ASP A 268 3.42 -1.69 10.22
N GLY A 269 3.52 -2.09 8.95
CA GLY A 269 3.90 -3.43 8.55
C GLY A 269 2.75 -4.43 8.52
N LEU A 270 1.50 -4.01 8.72
CA LEU A 270 0.35 -4.88 8.55
C LEU A 270 -0.02 -5.00 7.07
N PHE A 271 -0.38 -6.22 6.64
CA PHE A 271 -0.95 -6.45 5.31
C PHE A 271 -2.47 -6.52 5.43
N GLN A 272 -3.18 -5.56 4.85
CA GLN A 272 -4.60 -5.32 5.16
C GLN A 272 -5.45 -5.28 3.89
N LEU A 273 -6.66 -5.83 3.99
CA LEU A 273 -7.72 -5.70 2.99
C LEU A 273 -8.60 -4.52 3.36
N TYR A 274 -8.62 -3.53 2.49
CA TYR A 274 -9.49 -2.37 2.60
C TYR A 274 -10.71 -2.54 1.71
N SER A 275 -11.84 -2.04 2.20
CA SER A 275 -13.10 -1.93 1.47
C SER A 275 -13.61 -0.48 1.50
N HIS A 276 -14.16 -0.03 0.37
CA HIS A 276 -14.83 1.26 0.26
C HIS A 276 -16.07 1.11 -0.61
N ARG A 277 -17.23 1.54 -0.09
CA ARG A 277 -18.49 1.48 -0.83
C ARG A 277 -18.64 2.74 -1.69
N VAL A 278 -18.83 2.56 -2.99
CA VAL A 278 -19.01 3.66 -3.94
C VAL A 278 -20.26 4.45 -3.55
N GLY A 279 -20.08 5.77 -3.43
CA GLY A 279 -21.15 6.70 -3.05
C GLY A 279 -21.22 6.99 -1.54
N ASP A 280 -20.49 6.24 -0.71
CA ASP A 280 -20.34 6.60 0.70
C ASP A 280 -19.32 7.73 0.85
N SER A 281 -19.60 8.67 1.75
CA SER A 281 -18.63 9.69 2.18
C SER A 281 -17.61 9.14 3.18
N ASN A 282 -17.73 7.86 3.57
CA ASN A 282 -16.91 7.25 4.60
C ASN A 282 -15.52 6.88 4.08
N ARG A 283 -14.53 6.91 5.00
CA ARG A 283 -13.16 6.46 4.77
C ARG A 283 -13.12 4.94 4.51
N TRP A 284 -11.98 4.47 3.99
CA TRP A 284 -11.71 3.05 3.84
C TRP A 284 -11.91 2.28 5.15
N SER A 285 -12.49 1.08 5.07
CA SER A 285 -12.67 0.18 6.20
C SER A 285 -11.78 -1.05 6.04
N VAL A 286 -11.02 -1.39 7.07
CA VAL A 286 -10.25 -2.63 7.14
C VAL A 286 -11.21 -3.79 7.40
N VAL A 287 -11.20 -4.80 6.53
CA VAL A 287 -12.04 -6.00 6.66
C VAL A 287 -11.23 -7.28 6.89
N TRP A 288 -9.92 -7.21 6.74
CA TRP A 288 -8.97 -8.27 7.06
C TRP A 288 -7.56 -7.70 7.25
N ASN A 289 -6.76 -8.36 8.07
CA ASN A 289 -5.37 -8.05 8.41
C ASN A 289 -4.57 -9.35 8.56
N SER A 290 -3.28 -9.32 8.25
CA SER A 290 -2.40 -10.47 8.42
C SER A 290 -2.28 -10.93 9.87
N THR A 291 -2.40 -10.02 10.83
CA THR A 291 -2.32 -10.28 12.27
C THR A 291 -3.11 -9.23 13.05
N ASP A 292 -3.80 -9.65 14.11
CA ASP A 292 -4.49 -8.76 15.05
C ASP A 292 -3.53 -8.10 16.04
N ASP A 293 -2.37 -8.71 16.26
CA ASP A 293 -1.31 -8.13 17.06
C ASP A 293 -0.53 -7.09 16.23
N ARG A 294 -0.76 -5.80 16.53
CA ARG A 294 -0.08 -4.68 15.85
C ARG A 294 1.38 -4.50 16.29
N CYS A 295 1.85 -5.22 17.31
CA CYS A 295 3.26 -5.28 17.70
C CYS A 295 4.00 -6.45 17.06
N HIS A 296 3.30 -7.32 16.32
CA HIS A 296 3.91 -8.45 15.64
C HIS A 296 4.94 -8.06 14.56
N PRO A 297 4.75 -6.98 13.77
CA PRO A 297 5.74 -6.55 12.78
C PRO A 297 7.12 -6.25 13.42
N LYS A 298 8.13 -7.02 13.00
CA LYS A 298 9.49 -6.89 13.50
C LYS A 298 10.13 -5.58 13.04
N GLY A 299 10.70 -4.83 13.96
CA GLY A 299 11.33 -3.53 13.69
C GLY A 299 10.34 -2.37 13.50
N LEU A 300 9.10 -2.51 13.99
CA LEU A 300 8.15 -1.40 14.13
C LEU A 300 8.69 -0.29 15.05
N CYS A 301 9.41 -0.70 16.08
CA CYS A 301 10.09 0.18 17.01
C CYS A 301 11.60 0.10 16.79
N GLY A 302 12.28 1.24 16.94
CA GLY A 302 13.73 1.35 16.75
C GLY A 302 14.53 0.52 17.75
N LEU A 303 15.83 0.45 17.53
CA LEU A 303 16.76 -0.30 18.35
C LEU A 303 16.66 0.11 19.84
N ASN A 304 16.79 -0.86 20.75
CA ASN A 304 16.67 -0.66 22.20
C ASN A 304 15.32 -0.09 22.66
N SER A 305 14.27 -0.34 21.89
CA SER A 305 12.89 -0.04 22.26
C SER A 305 12.00 -1.26 22.02
N PHE A 306 10.84 -1.28 22.67
CA PHE A 306 9.86 -2.34 22.51
C PHE A 306 8.50 -1.75 22.14
N CYS A 307 7.74 -2.53 21.40
CA CYS A 307 6.36 -2.21 21.07
C CYS A 307 5.44 -2.54 22.25
N PHE A 308 4.47 -1.67 22.50
CA PHE A 308 3.39 -1.94 23.44
C PHE A 308 2.03 -1.65 22.80
N LEU A 309 1.03 -2.41 23.23
CA LEU A 309 -0.38 -2.18 22.93
C LEU A 309 -1.07 -1.69 24.20
N ASN A 310 -1.71 -0.52 24.10
CA ASN A 310 -2.63 -0.04 25.11
C ASN A 310 -3.99 0.17 24.46
N ASP A 311 -4.93 -0.74 24.74
CA ASP A 311 -6.18 -0.90 23.99
C ASP A 311 -5.94 -1.05 22.48
N LEU A 312 -6.29 -0.02 21.68
CA LEU A 312 -6.11 0.01 20.23
C LEU A 312 -4.91 0.87 19.78
N VAL A 313 -4.18 1.45 20.74
CA VAL A 313 -3.04 2.33 20.47
C VAL A 313 -1.74 1.53 20.57
N THR A 314 -1.07 1.43 19.44
CA THR A 314 0.29 0.88 19.34
C THR A 314 1.30 2.00 19.55
N GLY A 315 2.35 1.72 20.31
CA GLY A 315 3.43 2.68 20.53
C GLY A 315 4.76 2.01 20.81
N CYS A 316 5.82 2.80 20.73
CA CYS A 316 7.18 2.38 21.03
C CYS A 316 7.65 3.03 22.32
N ARG A 317 8.37 2.27 23.14
CA ARG A 317 8.96 2.75 24.39
C ARG A 317 10.41 2.27 24.49
N CYS A 318 11.31 3.17 24.81
CA CYS A 318 12.70 2.80 25.10
C CYS A 318 12.77 1.84 26.29
N LEU A 319 13.73 0.94 26.25
CA LEU A 319 14.10 0.12 27.41
C LEU A 319 14.54 1.04 28.57
N PRO A 320 14.41 0.60 29.84
CA PRO A 320 14.87 1.41 30.96
C PRO A 320 16.36 1.75 30.86
N GLY A 321 16.72 3.00 31.20
CA GLY A 321 18.07 3.53 31.00
C GLY A 321 18.40 3.95 29.56
N PHE A 322 17.43 3.91 28.65
CA PHE A 322 17.55 4.43 27.29
C PHE A 322 16.59 5.60 27.05
N ALA A 323 16.99 6.51 26.15
CA ALA A 323 16.21 7.66 25.70
C ALA A 323 16.18 7.69 24.17
N LEU A 324 15.13 8.30 23.60
CA LEU A 324 14.99 8.44 22.15
C LEU A 324 16.14 9.27 21.57
N VAL A 325 16.75 8.78 20.50
CA VAL A 325 17.75 9.53 19.72
C VAL A 325 17.08 10.74 19.04
N ASN A 326 15.88 10.56 18.50
CA ASN A 326 15.08 11.63 17.93
C ASN A 326 13.74 11.76 18.66
N GLN A 327 13.56 12.88 19.37
CA GLN A 327 12.35 13.14 20.15
C GLN A 327 11.11 13.37 19.29
N ASP A 328 11.29 13.78 18.03
CA ASP A 328 10.19 14.03 17.09
C ASP A 328 9.70 12.74 16.41
N ASN A 329 10.47 11.65 16.49
CA ASN A 329 10.11 10.35 15.95
C ASN A 329 10.02 9.31 17.06
N ARG A 330 8.79 8.97 17.46
CA ARG A 330 8.53 7.97 18.51
C ARG A 330 8.99 6.56 18.17
N ASN A 331 9.20 6.26 16.88
CA ASN A 331 9.69 4.96 16.43
C ASN A 331 11.21 4.97 16.22
N SER A 332 11.89 6.07 16.57
CA SER A 332 13.34 6.19 16.51
C SER A 332 14.03 5.17 17.42
N ASP A 333 15.29 4.88 17.09
CA ASP A 333 16.20 4.17 17.97
C ASP A 333 16.34 4.89 19.32
N CYS A 334 16.66 4.12 20.34
CA CYS A 334 16.99 4.60 21.67
C CYS A 334 18.48 4.38 21.99
N GLU A 335 19.08 5.37 22.64
CA GLU A 335 20.46 5.33 23.12
C GLU A 335 20.52 5.39 24.64
N ARG A 336 21.62 4.89 25.22
CA ARG A 336 21.80 4.91 26.68
C ARG A 336 21.81 6.35 27.18
N ASN A 337 20.99 6.65 28.19
CA ASN A 337 21.00 7.96 28.83
C ASN A 337 22.05 8.08 29.95
N PHE A 338 22.97 7.11 30.03
CA PHE A 338 24.04 7.02 31.01
C PHE A 338 25.34 6.57 30.36
N THR A 339 26.46 6.97 30.95
CA THR A 339 27.79 6.52 30.49
C THR A 339 28.07 5.12 31.00
N SER A 340 28.33 4.18 30.07
CA SER A 340 28.74 2.83 30.42
C SER A 340 29.99 2.85 31.31
N GLY A 341 29.96 2.07 32.39
CA GLY A 341 31.08 1.93 33.29
C GLY A 341 32.19 1.06 32.70
N SER A 342 33.44 1.25 33.14
CA SER A 342 34.42 0.20 32.95
C SER A 342 34.05 -0.98 33.84
N CYS A 343 33.75 -2.12 33.21
CA CYS A 343 33.48 -3.38 33.92
C CYS A 343 34.70 -3.86 34.75
N LYS A 344 35.89 -3.33 34.48
CA LYS A 344 37.12 -3.64 35.22
C LYS A 344 37.25 -2.85 36.53
N SER A 345 36.45 -1.81 36.72
CA SER A 345 36.47 -0.99 37.93
C SER A 345 35.71 -1.70 39.05
N LYS A 346 36.41 -2.19 40.06
CA LYS A 346 35.78 -2.61 41.33
C LYS A 346 35.01 -1.42 41.91
N GLY A 347 33.68 -1.40 41.77
CA GLY A 347 32.83 -0.36 42.37
C GLY A 347 31.63 0.12 41.55
N LYS A 348 31.51 -0.18 40.25
CA LYS A 348 30.28 0.14 39.49
C LYS A 348 29.32 -1.04 39.56
N LYS A 349 28.16 -0.84 40.19
CA LYS A 349 27.05 -1.80 40.23
C LYS A 349 26.15 -1.55 39.01
N TYR A 350 26.19 -2.44 38.04
CA TYR A 350 25.11 -2.51 37.05
C TYR A 350 23.83 -2.91 37.78
N THR A 351 22.72 -2.26 37.43
CA THR A 351 21.40 -2.64 37.93
C THR A 351 20.66 -3.28 36.77
N LEU A 352 20.18 -4.50 36.98
CA LEU A 352 19.25 -5.12 36.06
C LEU A 352 17.85 -4.66 36.42
N GLU A 353 17.15 -4.11 35.44
CA GLU A 353 15.74 -3.77 35.57
C GLU A 353 14.89 -4.83 34.88
N GLU A 354 13.89 -5.34 35.59
CA GLU A 354 13.01 -6.37 35.07
C GLU A 354 11.93 -5.77 34.16
N LEU A 355 11.77 -6.37 32.99
CA LEU A 355 10.68 -6.07 32.07
C LEU A 355 9.68 -7.21 32.03
N ASN A 356 8.53 -6.98 32.65
CA ASN A 356 7.44 -7.93 32.69
C ASN A 356 6.64 -7.91 31.38
N ASN A 357 6.12 -9.07 30.97
CA ASN A 357 5.24 -9.24 29.81
C ASN A 357 5.85 -8.76 28.47
N THR A 358 7.17 -8.88 28.32
CA THR A 358 7.88 -8.51 27.08
C THR A 358 8.41 -9.75 26.38
N SER A 359 8.18 -9.86 25.08
CA SER A 359 8.84 -10.84 24.21
C SER A 359 10.13 -10.26 23.64
N TRP A 360 11.20 -11.05 23.65
CA TRP A 360 12.49 -10.67 23.09
C TRP A 360 12.78 -11.48 21.83
N GLU A 361 13.52 -10.89 20.89
CA GLU A 361 14.06 -11.63 19.76
C GLU A 361 15.18 -12.55 20.25
N GLU A 362 15.10 -13.84 19.96
CA GLU A 362 16.05 -14.84 20.46
C GLU A 362 17.38 -14.81 19.70
N VAL A 363 18.21 -13.79 19.99
CA VAL A 363 19.57 -13.63 19.42
C VAL A 363 20.61 -13.70 20.53
N SER A 364 20.56 -14.78 21.32
CA SER A 364 21.47 -14.96 22.45
C SER A 364 22.87 -15.37 21.99
N TYR A 365 23.91 -14.73 22.52
CA TYR A 365 25.30 -15.16 22.30
C TYR A 365 25.72 -16.25 23.30
N SER A 366 24.99 -16.41 24.40
CA SER A 366 25.24 -17.42 25.42
C SER A 366 23.94 -18.04 25.93
N VAL A 367 23.92 -19.37 25.99
CA VAL A 367 22.80 -20.15 26.54
C VAL A 367 23.34 -21.04 27.66
N LEU A 368 22.83 -20.82 28.88
CA LEU A 368 23.25 -21.52 30.08
C LEU A 368 22.05 -22.27 30.68
N SER A 369 22.28 -23.50 31.13
CA SER A 369 21.34 -24.17 32.04
C SER A 369 21.50 -23.54 33.41
N GLN A 370 20.45 -22.91 33.93
CA GLN A 370 20.46 -22.27 35.24
C GLN A 370 19.28 -22.74 36.06
N THR A 371 19.49 -22.88 37.36
CA THR A 371 18.46 -23.39 38.28
C THR A 371 17.41 -22.34 38.65
N SER A 372 17.75 -21.05 38.55
CA SER A 372 16.84 -19.96 38.92
C SER A 372 17.03 -18.69 38.07
N LYS A 373 16.05 -17.81 38.14
CA LYS A 373 16.11 -16.46 37.53
C LYS A 373 17.22 -15.63 38.16
N GLU A 374 17.45 -15.79 39.46
CA GLU A 374 18.48 -15.10 40.22
C GLU A 374 19.87 -15.50 39.74
N ASP A 375 20.11 -16.79 39.49
CA ASP A 375 21.38 -17.28 38.94
C ASP A 375 21.62 -16.73 37.53
N CYS A 376 20.57 -16.66 36.70
CA CYS A 376 20.64 -16.05 35.38
C CYS A 376 21.02 -14.56 35.45
N SER A 377 20.36 -13.81 36.34
CA SER A 377 20.64 -12.40 36.62
C SER A 377 22.09 -12.18 37.06
N GLN A 378 22.58 -12.99 38.01
CA GLN A 378 23.98 -12.92 38.46
C GLN A 378 24.97 -13.26 37.33
N SER A 379 24.66 -14.25 36.49
CA SER A 379 25.50 -14.63 35.35
C SER A 379 25.65 -13.52 34.29
N CYS A 380 24.69 -12.62 34.22
CA CYS A 380 24.74 -11.42 33.39
C CYS A 380 25.56 -10.31 34.08
N LEU A 381 25.32 -10.06 35.37
CA LEU A 381 26.01 -9.00 36.12
C LEU A 381 27.53 -9.18 36.20
N ILE A 382 28.03 -10.41 36.15
CA ILE A 382 29.47 -10.71 36.14
C ILE A 382 30.09 -10.73 34.73
N ASP A 383 29.27 -10.69 33.68
CA ASP A 383 29.70 -10.71 32.29
C ASP A 383 29.64 -9.29 31.71
N CYS A 384 30.82 -8.73 31.44
CA CYS A 384 30.97 -7.38 30.93
C CYS A 384 30.31 -7.12 29.58
N ASN A 385 30.00 -8.17 28.82
CA ASN A 385 29.34 -8.07 27.52
C ASN A 385 27.82 -8.29 27.62
N CYS A 386 27.31 -8.66 28.80
CA CYS A 386 25.89 -8.90 28.97
C CYS A 386 25.13 -7.58 29.15
N GLU A 387 24.17 -7.33 28.25
CA GLU A 387 23.29 -6.16 28.34
C GLU A 387 21.87 -6.52 28.79
N ALA A 388 21.43 -7.75 28.52
CA ALA A 388 20.13 -8.28 28.89
C ALA A 388 20.23 -9.78 29.17
N ALA A 389 19.29 -10.31 29.95
CA ALA A 389 19.16 -11.74 30.17
C ALA A 389 17.69 -12.15 30.21
N LEU A 390 17.38 -13.27 29.54
CA LEU A 390 16.07 -13.89 29.53
C LEU A 390 16.15 -15.25 30.22
N PHE A 391 15.43 -15.41 31.32
CA PHE A 391 15.25 -16.70 31.98
C PHE A 391 13.89 -17.28 31.64
N ARG A 392 13.88 -18.47 31.04
CA ARG A 392 12.65 -19.18 30.68
C ARG A 392 12.89 -20.69 30.72
N ASP A 393 12.00 -21.43 31.39
CA ASP A 393 11.98 -22.90 31.44
C ASP A 393 13.34 -23.51 31.86
N GLY A 394 14.00 -22.94 32.87
CA GLY A 394 15.31 -23.41 33.36
C GLY A 394 16.50 -23.05 32.47
N VAL A 395 16.27 -22.23 31.44
CA VAL A 395 17.29 -21.80 30.49
C VAL A 395 17.50 -20.30 30.62
N CYS A 396 18.76 -19.92 30.85
CA CYS A 396 19.21 -18.53 30.83
C CYS A 396 19.83 -18.21 29.47
N ARG A 397 19.31 -17.18 28.81
CA ARG A 397 19.82 -16.64 27.54
C ARG A 397 20.35 -15.23 27.79
N LYS A 398 21.57 -14.96 27.33
CA LYS A 398 22.21 -13.63 27.38
C LYS A 398 22.46 -13.10 25.98
#